data_AF-E0NKF1-F1
#
_entry.id   AF-E0NKF1-F1
#
_cell.length_a   1.000
_cell.length_b   1.000
_cell.length_c   1.000
_cell.angle_alpha   90.00
_cell.angle_beta   90.00
_cell.angle_gamma   90.00
#
_symmetry.space_group_name_H-M   'P 1'
#
loop_
_entity.id
_entity.type
_entity.pdbx_description
1 polymer ?
#
loop_
_entity_poly.entity_id
_entity_poly.type
_entity_poly.pdbx_seq_one_letter_code
_entity_poly.pdbx_strand_id
1 'polypeptide(L)' 'MFEEDVAEKIASDECFSLKDLKIDGYDVMNAGIPQWKFVEQILDDILEMVLDGKIKNEKEELIKVAVKMKNNV' A
#
# COMPACT_ATOMS: atom_id res chain seq x y z
N MET A 1 -27.63 -5.54 -28.27
CA MET A 1 -27.47 -4.70 -27.09
C MET A 1 -26.60 -5.50 -26.14
N PHE A 2 -25.29 -5.33 -26.27
CA PHE A 2 -24.29 -6.04 -25.48
C PHE A 2 -23.52 -4.95 -24.75
N GLU A 3 -23.95 -4.71 -23.52
CA GLU A 3 -23.31 -3.80 -22.59
C GLU A 3 -22.50 -4.68 -21.65
N GLU A 4 -21.19 -4.71 -21.84
CA GLU A 4 -20.25 -5.10 -20.80
C GLU A 4 -19.00 -4.25 -21.04
N ASP A 5 -19.08 -3.01 -20.56
CA ASP A 5 -17.89 -2.23 -20.27
C ASP A 5 -17.07 -3.06 -19.28
N VAL A 6 -16.03 -3.74 -19.79
CA VAL A 6 -14.98 -4.41 -19.00
C VAL A 6 -14.14 -3.32 -18.35
N ALA A 7 -14.76 -2.59 -17.43
CA ALA A 7 -14.12 -1.67 -16.52
C ALA A 7 -13.53 -2.48 -15.39
N GLU A 8 -12.49 -3.26 -15.69
CA GLU A 8 -11.54 -3.57 -14.64
C GLU A 8 -10.17 -3.49 -15.26
N LYS A 9 -9.71 -2.24 -15.36
CA LYS A 9 -8.29 -1.91 -15.44
C LYS A 9 -7.68 -2.43 -14.13
N ILE A 10 -7.43 -3.73 -14.09
CA ILE A 10 -6.51 -4.37 -13.16
C ILE A 10 -5.18 -3.71 -13.48
N ALA A 11 -4.92 -2.60 -12.80
CA ALA A 11 -3.62 -2.00 -12.73
C ALA A 11 -2.74 -3.06 -12.08
N SER A 12 -2.15 -3.91 -12.91
CA SER A 12 -0.96 -4.69 -12.58
C SER A 12 0.16 -3.68 -12.37
N ASP A 13 0.06 -2.94 -11.28
CA ASP A 13 1.17 -2.21 -10.70
C ASP A 13 1.90 -3.25 -9.86
N GLU A 14 2.64 -4.11 -10.57
CA GLU A 14 3.35 -5.23 -9.97
C GLU A 14 4.39 -4.67 -9.00
N CYS A 15 4.06 -4.69 -7.71
CA CYS A 15 4.97 -4.30 -6.64
C CYS A 15 5.80 -5.53 -6.27
N PHE A 16 7.09 -5.52 -6.57
CA PHE A 16 7.98 -6.63 -6.27
C PHE A 16 8.94 -6.32 -5.11
N SER A 17 8.98 -5.09 -4.65
CA SER A 17 9.94 -4.62 -3.65
C SER A 17 9.44 -3.36 -2.96
N LEU A 18 9.99 -3.04 -1.78
CA LEU A 18 9.67 -1.82 -1.03
C LEU A 18 9.84 -0.54 -1.87
N LYS A 19 10.74 -0.57 -2.85
CA LYS A 19 11.00 0.55 -3.77
C LYS A 19 9.93 0.74 -4.84
N ASP A 20 9.16 -0.32 -5.12
CA ASP A 20 8.05 -0.29 -6.06
C ASP A 20 6.75 0.18 -5.39
N LEU A 21 6.71 0.27 -4.06
CA LEU A 21 5.56 0.82 -3.34
C LEU A 21 5.32 2.27 -3.80
N LYS A 22 4.05 2.61 -4.04
CA LYS A 22 3.65 4.01 -4.36
C LYS A 22 3.76 4.97 -3.15
N ILE A 23 4.29 4.49 -2.03
CA ILE A 23 4.60 5.25 -0.83
C ILE A 23 6.05 5.06 -0.46
N ASP A 24 6.65 6.09 0.11
CA ASP A 24 7.96 6.01 0.74
C ASP A 24 7.84 6.15 2.27
N GLY A 25 8.96 5.99 2.97
CA GLY A 25 8.98 6.17 4.42
C GLY A 25 8.61 7.59 4.87
N TYR A 26 8.71 8.58 3.98
CA TYR A 26 8.35 9.96 4.27
C TYR A 26 6.83 10.19 4.22
N ASP A 27 6.14 9.57 3.28
CA ASP A 27 4.68 9.51 3.21
C ASP A 27 4.11 8.84 4.46
N VAL A 28 4.70 7.72 4.88
CA VAL A 28 4.32 7.01 6.11
C VAL A 28 4.57 7.86 7.35
N MET A 29 5.70 8.58 7.42
CA MET A 29 5.93 9.54 8.51
C MET A 29 4.93 10.70 8.51
N ASN A 30 4.61 11.26 7.34
CA ASN A 30 3.57 12.30 7.21
C ASN A 30 2.18 11.80 7.58
N ALA A 31 1.89 10.52 7.39
CA ALA A 31 0.67 9.88 7.84
C ALA A 31 0.56 9.82 9.39
N GLY A 32 1.62 10.21 10.09
CA GLY A 32 1.65 10.36 11.55
C GLY A 32 2.29 9.19 12.28
N ILE A 33 3.23 8.50 11.63
CA ILE A 33 4.06 7.45 12.24
C ILE A 33 5.39 8.09 12.65
N PRO A 34 5.60 8.40 13.95
CA PRO A 34 6.73 9.21 14.40
C PRO A 34 8.06 8.43 14.50
N GLN A 35 8.06 7.13 14.23
CA GLN A 35 9.18 6.24 14.49
C GLN A 35 9.61 5.54 13.21
N TRP A 36 10.84 5.79 12.76
CA TRP A 36 11.43 5.13 11.58
C TRP A 36 11.36 3.60 11.68
N LYS A 37 11.50 3.04 12.89
CA LYS A 37 11.41 1.60 13.13
C LYS A 37 10.04 1.01 12.77
N PHE A 38 8.95 1.74 13.02
CA PHE A 38 7.61 1.30 12.63
C PHE A 38 7.36 1.53 11.14
N VAL A 39 7.97 2.56 10.54
CA VAL A 39 7.86 2.83 9.10
C VAL A 39 8.36 1.63 8.30
N GLU A 40 9.54 1.12 8.64
CA GLU A 40 10.14 -0.04 7.94
C GLU A 40 9.26 -1.28 8.07
N GLN A 41 8.80 -1.62 9.29
CA GLN A 41 7.90 -2.76 9.51
C GLN A 41 6.57 -2.62 8.76
N ILE A 42 5.97 -1.42 8.77
CA ILE A 42 4.70 -1.16 8.10
C ILE A 42 4.85 -1.29 6.58
N LEU A 43 5.96 -0.80 6.02
CA LEU A 43 6.24 -0.94 4.59
C LEU A 43 6.45 -2.41 4.21
N ASP A 44 7.15 -3.19 5.04
CA ASP A 44 7.32 -4.65 4.85
C ASP A 44 5.97 -5.38 4.88
N ASP A 45 5.15 -5.14 5.91
CA ASP A 45 3.83 -5.76 6.04
C ASP A 45 2.91 -5.38 4.87
N ILE A 46 2.94 -4.11 4.44
CA ILE A 46 2.18 -3.62 3.30
C ILE A 46 2.65 -4.30 2.02
N LEU A 47 3.96 -4.43 1.82
CA LEU A 47 4.52 -5.10 0.66
C LEU A 47 4.05 -6.56 0.60
N GLU A 48 4.09 -7.30 1.71
CA GLU A 48 3.53 -8.65 1.77
C GLU A 48 2.05 -8.68 1.39
N MET A 49 1.24 -7.72 1.85
CA MET A 49 -0.18 -7.65 1.48
C MET A 49 -0.40 -7.35 -0.01
N VAL A 50 0.44 -6.53 -0.63
CA VAL A 50 0.39 -6.25 -2.06
C VAL A 50 0.82 -7.48 -2.85
N LEU A 51 1.89 -8.16 -2.43
CA LEU A 51 2.38 -9.41 -3.01
C LEU A 51 1.34 -10.53 -2.91
N ASP A 52 0.64 -10.63 -1.77
CA ASP A 52 -0.49 -11.54 -1.55
C ASP A 52 -1.74 -11.16 -2.37
N GLY A 53 -1.77 -9.98 -2.99
CA GLY A 53 -2.93 -9.46 -3.71
C GLY A 53 -4.10 -9.03 -2.81
N LYS A 54 -3.85 -8.79 -1.52
CA LYS A 54 -4.86 -8.32 -0.56
C LYS A 54 -5.23 -6.85 -0.77
N ILE A 55 -4.26 -6.04 -1.18
CA ILE A 55 -4.42 -4.60 -1.41
C ILE A 55 -3.72 -4.19 -2.71
N LYS A 56 -4.15 -3.07 -3.29
CA LYS A 56 -3.51 -2.51 -4.50
C LYS A 56 -2.30 -1.68 -4.12
N ASN A 57 -1.29 -1.67 -4.98
CA ASN A 57 -0.15 -0.76 -4.88
C ASN A 57 -0.55 0.68 -5.26
N GLU A 58 -1.46 1.29 -4.52
CA GLU A 58 -1.91 2.66 -4.74
C GLU A 58 -1.61 3.50 -3.51
N LYS A 59 -1.04 4.69 -3.71
CA LYS A 59 -0.58 5.57 -2.64
C LYS A 59 -1.62 5.77 -1.54
N GLU A 60 -2.87 6.00 -1.92
CA GLU A 60 -3.97 6.20 -0.98
C GLU A 60 -4.31 4.94 -0.16
N GLU A 61 -4.35 3.76 -0.80
CA GLU A 61 -4.64 2.49 -0.10
C GLU A 61 -3.50 2.11 0.84
N LEU A 62 -2.25 2.25 0.39
CA LEU A 62 -1.07 1.94 1.21
C LEU A 62 -1.00 2.87 2.44
N ILE A 63 -1.26 4.18 2.28
CA ILE A 63 -1.33 5.12 3.42
C ILE A 63 -2.47 4.75 4.37
N LYS A 64 -3.67 4.41 3.86
CA LYS A 64 -4.78 3.97 4.72
C LYS A 64 -4.40 2.76 5.55
N VAL A 65 -3.77 1.75 4.95
CA VAL A 65 -3.31 0.54 5.64
C VAL A 65 -2.26 0.90 6.70
N ALA A 66 -1.28 1.73 6.35
CA ALA A 66 -0.24 2.19 7.28
C ALA A 66 -0.85 2.89 8.51
N VAL A 67 -1.77 3.83 8.30
CA VAL A 67 -2.48 4.54 9.39
C VAL A 67 -3.34 3.59 10.22
N LYS A 68 -3.94 2.58 9.59
CA LYS A 68 -4.74 1.56 10.28
C LYS A 68 -3.85 0.68 11.17
N MET A 69 -2.68 0.28 10.69
CA MET A 69 -1.72 -0.53 11.46
C MET A 69 -1.18 0.20 12.68
N LYS A 70 -0.94 1.51 12.58
CA LYS A 70 -0.59 2.35 13.74
C LYS A 70 -1.57 2.22 14.91
N ASN A 71 -2.87 2.03 14.66
CA ASN A 71 -3.85 1.92 15.74
C ASN A 71 -3.83 0.56 16.46
N ASN A 72 -3.04 -0.39 15.98
CA ASN A 72 -2.97 -1.76 16.49
C ASN A 72 -1.62 -2.10 17.15
N VAL A 73 -0.73 -1.10 17.31
CA VAL A 73 0.56 -1.16 18.02
C VAL A 73 0.59 -0.12 19.14
#